data_AF-A0A943K0F7-F1
#
_entry.id   AF-A0A943K0F7-F1
#
_cell.length_a   1.000
_cell.length_b   1.000
_cell.length_c   1.000
_cell.angle_alpha   90.00
_cell.angle_beta   90.00
_cell.angle_gamma   90.00
#
_symmetry.space_group_name_H-M   'P 1'
#
loop_
_entity.id
_entity.type
_entity.pdbx_description
1 polymer ?
#
loop_
_entity_poly.entity_id
_entity_poly.type
_entity_poly.pdbx_seq_one_letter_code
_entity_poly.pdbx_strand_id
1 'polypeptide(L)'
;LRDTGEFRSEELESNYQKYLKRKKRENKTPRDRLDWKQAREYYMEKSRIARGNKYNKTVESRELYDYYEVHLKNGYRLDSYNKVTLSDGTEKWEIISRKATDLDKIKMETFEGYLKEFEVTKGGKYKVGTEIRSNKYKDKLDGKKLEGEYILEIPKTNENLPNIKDFEDIAKKYNVTLRFTEE
;
A
#
# COMPACT_ATOMS: atom_id res chain seq x y z
N LEU A 1 14.46 5.16 -31.08
CA LEU A 1 13.14 5.27 -31.75
C LEU A 1 13.24 4.55 -33.10
N ARG A 2 12.12 4.28 -33.77
CA ARG A 2 12.09 4.00 -35.21
C ARG A 2 12.36 5.31 -35.97
N ASP A 3 12.59 5.22 -37.26
CA ASP A 3 12.78 6.41 -38.11
C ASP A 3 11.50 7.28 -38.14
N THR A 4 10.34 6.67 -37.84
CA THR A 4 9.05 7.33 -37.64
C THR A 4 8.93 8.10 -36.31
N GLY A 5 9.95 8.06 -35.45
CA GLY A 5 9.92 8.68 -34.11
C GLY A 5 9.17 7.87 -33.05
N GLU A 6 8.67 6.67 -33.37
CA GLU A 6 7.99 5.77 -32.45
C GLU A 6 8.95 4.92 -31.61
N PHE A 7 8.49 4.35 -30.50
CA PHE A 7 9.27 3.35 -29.79
C PHE A 7 9.43 2.09 -30.63
N ARG A 8 10.62 1.47 -30.56
CA ARG A 8 10.86 0.17 -31.20
C ARG A 8 10.12 -0.97 -30.49
N SER A 9 9.91 -0.84 -29.17
CA SER A 9 9.10 -1.74 -28.36
C SER A 9 7.62 -1.43 -28.56
N GLU A 10 6.86 -2.42 -29.05
CA GLU A 10 5.42 -2.30 -29.29
C GLU A 10 4.65 -2.06 -27.99
N GLU A 11 5.07 -2.69 -26.89
CA GLU A 11 4.48 -2.47 -25.57
C GLU A 11 4.68 -1.02 -25.11
N LEU A 12 5.91 -0.49 -25.27
CA LEU A 12 6.25 0.87 -24.88
C LEU A 12 5.47 1.90 -25.72
N GLU A 13 5.32 1.64 -27.02
CA GLU A 13 4.50 2.47 -27.91
C GLU A 13 3.03 2.43 -27.52
N SER A 14 2.45 1.25 -27.31
CA SER A 14 1.06 1.08 -26.86
C SER A 14 0.79 1.83 -25.56
N ASN A 15 1.71 1.75 -24.59
CA ASN A 15 1.62 2.46 -23.32
C ASN A 15 1.70 3.99 -23.51
N TYR A 16 2.54 4.48 -24.43
CA TYR A 16 2.62 5.91 -24.75
C TYR A 16 1.33 6.42 -25.41
N GLN A 17 0.74 5.65 -26.32
CA GLN A 17 -0.54 6.00 -26.96
C GLN A 17 -1.69 6.08 -25.95
N LYS A 18 -1.75 5.14 -24.98
CA LYS A 18 -2.70 5.22 -23.85
C LYS A 18 -2.48 6.49 -23.01
N TYR A 19 -1.22 6.85 -22.76
CA TYR A 19 -0.87 8.09 -22.06
C TYR A 19 -1.36 9.35 -22.81
N LEU A 20 -1.14 9.43 -24.12
CA LEU A 20 -1.61 10.55 -24.95
C LEU A 20 -3.13 10.68 -24.92
N LYS A 21 -3.87 9.58 -25.09
CA LYS A 21 -5.34 9.56 -24.99
C LYS A 21 -5.83 10.11 -23.65
N ARG A 22 -5.18 9.73 -22.54
CA ARG A 22 -5.49 10.25 -21.21
C ARG A 22 -5.21 11.75 -21.10
N LYS A 23 -4.05 12.22 -21.59
CA LYS A 23 -3.68 13.65 -21.50
C LYS A 23 -4.59 14.56 -22.33
N LYS A 24 -5.02 14.08 -23.50
CA LYS A 24 -6.06 14.74 -24.30
C LYS A 24 -7.37 14.87 -23.53
N ARG A 25 -7.83 13.81 -22.86
CA ARG A 25 -9.04 13.84 -22.02
C ARG A 25 -8.91 14.79 -20.83
N GLU A 26 -7.71 14.90 -20.25
CA GLU A 26 -7.41 15.82 -19.14
C GLU A 26 -7.18 17.28 -19.61
N ASN A 27 -7.23 17.56 -20.92
CA ASN A 27 -6.85 18.83 -21.52
C ASN A 27 -5.46 19.33 -21.07
N LYS A 28 -4.48 18.41 -20.98
CA LYS A 28 -3.11 18.70 -20.58
C LYS A 28 -2.13 18.40 -21.71
N THR A 29 -1.10 19.24 -21.82
CA THR A 29 0.01 18.99 -22.75
C THR A 29 0.75 17.71 -22.35
N PRO A 30 0.89 16.72 -23.26
CA PRO A 30 1.69 15.54 -22.99
C PRO A 30 3.19 15.87 -23.00
N ARG A 31 3.95 15.13 -22.20
CA ARG A 31 5.41 15.08 -22.30
C ARG A 31 5.82 14.52 -23.66
N ASP A 32 6.99 14.89 -24.14
CA ASP A 32 7.58 14.22 -25.29
C ASP A 32 7.92 12.76 -24.95
N ARG A 33 8.22 11.96 -25.99
CA ARG A 33 8.44 10.52 -25.84
C ARG A 33 9.60 10.19 -24.91
N LEU A 34 10.74 10.87 -25.04
CA LEU A 34 11.93 10.52 -24.26
C LEU A 34 11.76 10.95 -22.80
N ASP A 35 11.24 12.14 -22.54
CA ASP A 35 10.90 12.59 -21.18
C ASP A 35 9.82 11.69 -20.55
N TRP A 36 8.79 11.30 -21.31
CA TRP A 36 7.79 10.36 -20.83
C TRP A 36 8.39 8.99 -20.48
N LYS A 37 9.31 8.48 -21.31
CA LYS A 37 9.97 7.19 -21.06
C LYS A 37 10.80 7.26 -19.78
N GLN A 38 11.63 8.29 -19.63
CA GLN A 38 12.44 8.48 -18.43
C GLN A 38 11.57 8.62 -17.17
N ALA A 39 10.50 9.42 -17.25
CA ALA A 39 9.55 9.56 -16.14
C ALA A 39 8.89 8.21 -15.81
N ARG A 40 8.45 7.44 -16.81
CA ARG A 40 7.86 6.11 -16.62
C ARG A 40 8.84 5.16 -15.94
N GLU A 41 10.08 5.07 -16.42
CA GLU A 41 11.13 4.21 -15.84
C GLU A 41 11.40 4.60 -14.39
N TYR A 42 11.53 5.89 -14.10
CA TYR A 42 11.65 6.38 -12.73
C TYR A 42 10.45 5.96 -11.87
N TYR A 43 9.21 6.14 -12.34
CA TYR A 43 8.01 5.74 -11.60
C TYR A 43 7.90 4.24 -11.39
N MET A 44 8.39 3.42 -12.33
CA MET A 44 8.33 1.97 -12.27
C MET A 44 9.43 1.33 -11.45
N GLU A 45 10.60 1.96 -11.34
CA GLU A 45 11.78 1.33 -10.73
C GLU A 45 12.31 2.08 -9.50
N LYS A 46 12.21 3.41 -9.49
CA LYS A 46 12.92 4.26 -8.52
C LYS A 46 12.00 5.06 -7.60
N SER A 47 10.71 5.17 -7.91
CA SER A 47 9.77 5.95 -7.12
C SER A 47 9.34 5.24 -5.84
N ARG A 48 8.80 6.00 -4.88
CA ARG A 48 8.13 5.45 -3.68
C ARG A 48 7.00 4.47 -4.05
N ILE A 49 6.34 4.69 -5.19
CA ILE A 49 5.28 3.80 -5.70
C ILE A 49 5.89 2.48 -6.18
N ALA A 50 6.99 2.53 -6.94
CA ALA A 50 7.71 1.32 -7.37
C ALA A 50 8.15 0.47 -6.18
N ARG A 51 8.77 1.12 -5.20
CA ARG A 51 9.21 0.48 -3.95
C ARG A 51 8.03 -0.15 -3.20
N GLY A 52 6.94 0.60 -3.02
CA GLY A 52 5.71 0.09 -2.40
C GLY A 52 5.10 -1.11 -3.13
N ASN A 53 5.06 -1.06 -4.46
CA ASN A 53 4.57 -2.18 -5.28
C ASN A 53 5.47 -3.41 -5.16
N LYS A 54 6.79 -3.22 -5.12
CA LYS A 54 7.75 -4.31 -4.89
C LYS A 54 7.52 -4.93 -3.51
N TYR A 55 7.39 -4.11 -2.47
CA TYR A 55 7.12 -4.58 -1.11
C TYR A 55 5.83 -5.40 -1.06
N ASN A 56 4.76 -4.91 -1.68
CA ASN A 56 3.49 -5.62 -1.76
C ASN A 56 3.63 -6.98 -2.44
N LYS A 57 4.36 -7.04 -3.55
CA LYS A 57 4.61 -8.28 -4.28
C LYS A 57 5.45 -9.26 -3.47
N THR A 58 6.47 -8.80 -2.75
CA THR A 58 7.30 -9.65 -1.89
C THR A 58 6.47 -10.31 -0.81
N VAL A 59 5.63 -9.55 -0.11
CA VAL A 59 4.77 -10.11 0.94
C VAL A 59 3.73 -11.07 0.37
N GLU A 60 3.09 -10.75 -0.75
CA GLU A 60 2.14 -11.66 -1.42
C GLU A 60 2.83 -12.95 -1.89
N SER A 61 4.04 -12.86 -2.46
CA SER A 61 4.80 -14.04 -2.91
C SER A 61 5.24 -14.97 -1.79
N ARG A 62 5.25 -14.48 -0.56
CA ARG A 62 5.58 -15.26 0.64
C ARG A 62 4.34 -15.81 1.33
N GLU A 63 3.15 -15.51 0.81
CA GLU A 63 1.88 -16.01 1.32
C GLU A 63 1.69 -15.76 2.82
N LEU A 64 2.14 -14.60 3.33
CA LEU A 64 2.09 -14.29 4.76
C LEU A 64 0.67 -14.12 5.31
N TYR A 65 -0.30 -13.83 4.45
CA TYR A 65 -1.67 -13.48 4.81
C TYR A 65 -2.70 -14.21 3.93
N ASP A 66 -3.89 -14.43 4.49
CA ASP A 66 -5.01 -15.06 3.78
C ASP A 66 -5.63 -14.16 2.70
N TYR A 67 -5.70 -12.85 2.97
CA TYR A 67 -6.40 -11.90 2.11
C TYR A 67 -5.54 -10.68 1.79
N TYR A 68 -5.37 -10.38 0.51
CA TYR A 68 -4.63 -9.24 -0.02
C TYR A 68 -5.53 -8.32 -0.83
N GLU A 69 -5.29 -7.01 -0.76
CA GLU A 69 -6.04 -5.99 -1.51
C GLU A 69 -7.56 -6.04 -1.24
N VAL A 70 -7.94 -6.07 0.04
CA VAL A 70 -9.35 -6.13 0.46
C VAL A 70 -10.00 -4.75 0.34
N HIS A 71 -11.06 -4.67 -0.46
CA HIS A 71 -11.79 -3.43 -0.71
C HIS A 71 -12.91 -3.23 0.32
N LEU A 72 -13.11 -1.98 0.74
CA LEU A 72 -14.10 -1.56 1.73
C LEU A 72 -15.18 -0.70 1.08
N LYS A 73 -16.39 -0.71 1.65
CA LYS A 73 -17.55 0.05 1.16
C LYS A 73 -17.31 1.56 1.11
N ASN A 74 -16.46 2.08 1.99
CA ASN A 74 -16.08 3.50 2.03
C ASN A 74 -15.08 3.91 0.92
N GLY A 75 -14.74 3.00 -0.01
CA GLY A 75 -13.87 3.27 -1.15
C GLY A 75 -12.38 3.08 -0.87
N TYR A 76 -12.01 2.74 0.37
CA TYR A 76 -10.62 2.41 0.71
C TYR A 76 -10.30 0.93 0.50
N ARG A 77 -9.01 0.63 0.51
CA ARG A 77 -8.47 -0.71 0.31
C ARG A 77 -7.38 -0.98 1.35
N LEU A 78 -7.45 -2.15 1.98
CA LEU A 78 -6.40 -2.69 2.85
C LEU A 78 -5.30 -3.34 2.01
N ASP A 79 -4.07 -3.29 2.50
CA ASP A 79 -2.99 -4.04 1.86
C ASP A 79 -3.18 -5.54 2.15
N SER A 80 -3.48 -5.89 3.40
CA SER A 80 -3.84 -7.25 3.80
C SER A 80 -4.89 -7.28 4.92
N TYR A 81 -5.61 -8.40 5.02
CA TYR A 81 -6.51 -8.73 6.12
C TYR A 81 -6.25 -10.19 6.50
N ASN A 82 -6.04 -10.48 7.77
CA ASN A 82 -5.57 -11.80 8.17
C ASN A 82 -6.23 -12.28 9.46
N LYS A 83 -6.46 -13.60 9.56
CA LYS A 83 -6.89 -14.23 10.80
C LYS A 83 -5.69 -14.92 11.43
N VAL A 84 -5.47 -14.69 12.72
CA VAL A 84 -4.38 -15.31 13.49
C VAL A 84 -4.96 -16.07 14.67
N THR A 85 -4.42 -17.24 14.94
CA THR A 85 -4.74 -18.01 16.15
C THR A 85 -3.65 -17.75 17.19
N LEU A 86 -4.03 -17.20 18.33
CA LEU A 86 -3.14 -16.95 19.45
C LEU A 86 -2.81 -18.25 20.19
N SER A 87 -1.80 -18.22 21.05
CA SER A 87 -1.32 -19.39 21.80
C SER A 87 -2.37 -20.01 22.73
N ASP A 88 -3.37 -19.22 23.14
CA ASP A 88 -4.50 -19.66 23.95
C ASP A 88 -5.67 -20.23 23.12
N GLY A 89 -5.51 -20.32 21.79
CA GLY A 89 -6.53 -20.78 20.85
C GLY A 89 -7.52 -19.70 20.41
N THR A 90 -7.40 -18.47 20.92
CA THR A 90 -8.28 -17.36 20.52
C THR A 90 -7.93 -16.90 19.10
N GLU A 91 -8.95 -16.68 18.27
CA GLU A 91 -8.75 -16.16 16.91
C GLU A 91 -8.89 -14.65 16.85
N LYS A 92 -7.78 -13.98 16.50
CA LYS A 92 -7.60 -12.56 16.15
C LYS A 92 -7.87 -12.26 14.67
N TRP A 93 -8.48 -11.13 14.32
CA TRP A 93 -8.31 -10.52 13.00
C TRP A 93 -7.28 -9.39 13.04
N GLU A 94 -6.63 -9.16 11.92
CA GLU A 94 -5.62 -8.13 11.73
C GLU A 94 -5.92 -7.31 10.47
N ILE A 95 -5.95 -6.00 10.65
CA ILE A 95 -6.20 -4.98 9.63
C ILE A 95 -4.85 -4.35 9.28
N ILE A 96 -4.28 -4.73 8.13
CA ILE A 96 -2.89 -4.43 7.81
C ILE A 96 -2.83 -3.34 6.73
N SER A 97 -2.15 -2.24 7.03
CA SER A 97 -1.66 -1.29 6.03
C SER A 97 -0.14 -1.29 6.00
N ARG A 98 0.41 -1.33 4.78
CA ARG A 98 1.84 -1.45 4.52
C ARG A 98 2.40 -0.15 4.00
N LYS A 99 3.56 0.28 4.54
CA LYS A 99 4.30 1.45 4.04
C LYS A 99 5.75 1.06 3.76
N ALA A 100 6.16 1.14 2.50
CA ALA A 100 7.56 1.04 2.09
C ALA A 100 8.32 2.32 2.49
N THR A 101 8.72 2.43 3.75
CA THR A 101 9.33 3.65 4.30
C THR A 101 10.40 3.29 5.33
N ASP A 102 11.52 4.00 5.24
CA ASP A 102 12.57 3.97 6.24
C ASP A 102 12.27 5.09 7.25
N LEU A 103 12.08 4.72 8.52
CA LEU A 103 11.60 5.63 9.57
C LEU A 103 12.64 6.71 9.90
N ASP A 104 13.93 6.40 9.76
CA ASP A 104 15.06 7.32 9.94
C ASP A 104 15.15 8.42 8.85
N LYS A 105 14.46 8.22 7.72
CA LYS A 105 14.43 9.16 6.59
C LYS A 105 13.17 10.02 6.55
N ILE A 106 12.26 9.86 7.49
CA ILE A 106 11.03 10.65 7.57
C ILE A 106 10.98 11.47 8.85
N LYS A 107 10.20 12.54 8.80
CA LYS A 107 9.87 13.30 10.01
C LYS A 107 8.80 12.57 10.81
N MET A 108 8.79 12.77 12.13
CA MET A 108 7.82 12.15 13.02
C MET A 108 6.37 12.48 12.63
N GLU A 109 6.10 13.69 12.12
CA GLU A 109 4.76 14.08 11.69
C GLU A 109 4.28 13.26 10.49
N THR A 110 5.20 12.80 9.64
CA THR A 110 4.87 11.91 8.52
C THR A 110 4.46 10.53 9.02
N PHE A 111 5.17 10.02 10.03
CA PHE A 111 4.84 8.75 10.69
C PHE A 111 3.47 8.82 11.38
N GLU A 112 3.21 9.88 12.16
CA GLU A 112 1.88 10.10 12.74
C GLU A 112 0.78 10.24 11.69
N GLY A 113 1.09 10.81 10.53
CA GLY A 113 0.19 10.84 9.38
C GLY A 113 -0.26 9.43 8.94
N TYR A 114 0.63 8.44 8.99
CA TYR A 114 0.28 7.04 8.73
C TYR A 114 -0.63 6.47 9.82
N LEU A 115 -0.36 6.77 11.09
CA LEU A 115 -1.17 6.29 12.21
C LEU A 115 -2.58 6.89 12.20
N LYS A 116 -2.72 8.15 11.79
CA LYS A 116 -4.03 8.82 11.61
C LYS A 116 -4.92 8.15 10.58
N GLU A 117 -4.37 7.36 9.65
CA GLU A 117 -5.19 6.55 8.72
C GLU A 117 -6.03 5.50 9.47
N PHE A 118 -5.60 5.06 10.65
CA PHE A 118 -6.32 4.14 11.53
C PHE A 118 -7.19 4.84 12.59
N GLU A 119 -7.08 6.16 12.76
CA GLU A 119 -7.77 6.90 13.83
C GLU A 119 -9.29 6.93 13.60
N VAL A 120 -9.99 5.99 14.26
CA VAL A 120 -11.42 5.74 14.09
C VAL A 120 -12.29 6.95 14.46
N THR A 121 -11.89 7.70 15.49
CA THR A 121 -12.64 8.85 16.04
C THR A 121 -12.75 10.01 15.04
N LYS A 122 -11.85 10.07 14.05
CA LYS A 122 -11.83 11.11 13.01
C LYS A 122 -12.23 10.62 11.62
N GLY A 123 -12.89 9.46 11.53
CA GLY A 123 -13.28 8.89 10.25
C GLY A 123 -12.11 8.26 9.48
N GLY A 124 -11.14 7.68 10.19
CA GLY A 124 -10.01 6.95 9.62
C GLY A 124 -10.42 5.94 8.54
N LYS A 125 -9.50 5.70 7.60
CA LYS A 125 -9.71 4.89 6.38
C LYS A 125 -10.20 3.48 6.70
N TYR A 126 -9.72 2.93 7.81
CA TYR A 126 -9.86 1.51 8.15
C TYR A 126 -10.73 1.26 9.38
N LYS A 127 -11.71 2.15 9.64
CA LYS A 127 -12.61 2.04 10.79
C LYS A 127 -13.22 0.64 10.93
N VAL A 128 -12.96 -0.04 12.04
CA VAL A 128 -13.69 -1.25 12.49
C VAL A 128 -15.21 -1.00 12.41
N GLY A 129 -15.94 -2.00 11.94
CA GLY A 129 -17.36 -1.91 11.60
C GLY A 129 -17.63 -1.46 10.15
N THR A 130 -16.61 -1.02 9.41
CA THR A 130 -16.76 -0.74 7.97
C THR A 130 -17.06 -2.04 7.23
N GLU A 131 -18.03 -2.00 6.31
CA GLU A 131 -18.40 -3.17 5.52
C GLU A 131 -17.36 -3.48 4.45
N ILE A 132 -16.99 -4.75 4.34
CA ILE A 132 -16.09 -5.25 3.30
C ILE A 132 -16.88 -5.41 2.01
N ARG A 133 -16.33 -4.88 0.92
CA ARG A 133 -16.89 -4.96 -0.44
C ARG A 133 -15.82 -5.38 -1.43
N SER A 134 -15.43 -6.66 -1.37
CA SER A 134 -14.28 -7.21 -2.11
C SER A 134 -14.70 -8.35 -3.02
N ASN A 135 -14.74 -8.06 -4.33
CA ASN A 135 -15.08 -9.06 -5.35
C ASN A 135 -14.09 -10.24 -5.37
N LYS A 136 -12.81 -10.01 -5.03
CA LYS A 136 -11.77 -11.05 -4.97
C LYS A 136 -12.10 -12.15 -3.96
N TYR A 137 -12.87 -11.82 -2.92
CA TYR A 137 -13.19 -12.71 -1.80
C TYR A 137 -14.70 -12.74 -1.52
N LYS A 138 -15.50 -12.73 -2.59
CA LYS A 138 -16.95 -12.54 -2.52
C LYS A 138 -17.62 -13.48 -1.51
N ASP A 139 -17.30 -14.77 -1.58
CA ASP A 139 -17.94 -15.79 -0.74
C ASP A 139 -17.36 -15.88 0.68
N LYS A 140 -16.19 -15.25 0.92
CA LYS A 140 -15.47 -15.35 2.21
C LYS A 140 -15.61 -14.09 3.06
N LEU A 141 -15.60 -12.91 2.46
CA LEU A 141 -15.52 -11.62 3.15
C LEU A 141 -16.61 -10.61 2.79
N ASP A 142 -17.21 -10.68 1.59
CA ASP A 142 -18.12 -9.61 1.14
C ASP A 142 -19.36 -9.50 2.04
N GLY A 143 -19.72 -8.27 2.40
CA GLY A 143 -20.82 -7.98 3.33
C GLY A 143 -20.47 -8.13 4.81
N LYS A 144 -19.34 -8.76 5.18
CA LYS A 144 -18.88 -8.80 6.58
C LYS A 144 -18.42 -7.42 7.05
N LYS A 145 -18.42 -7.22 8.37
CA LYS A 145 -17.86 -6.02 8.99
C LYS A 145 -16.39 -6.24 9.29
N LEU A 146 -15.59 -5.21 9.06
CA LEU A 146 -14.18 -5.19 9.38
C LEU A 146 -14.02 -5.24 10.92
N GLU A 147 -13.17 -6.13 11.40
CA GLU A 147 -12.88 -6.30 12.82
C GLU A 147 -11.39 -6.62 13.01
N GLY A 148 -10.89 -6.54 14.24
CA GLY A 148 -9.51 -6.87 14.55
C GLY A 148 -8.64 -5.67 14.89
N GLU A 149 -7.34 -5.95 15.03
CA GLU A 149 -6.33 -4.98 15.42
C GLU A 149 -5.65 -4.31 14.23
N TYR A 150 -5.22 -3.07 14.44
CA TYR A 150 -4.52 -2.32 13.43
C TYR A 150 -3.03 -2.62 13.44
N ILE A 151 -2.53 -3.01 12.28
CA ILE A 151 -1.12 -3.28 12.05
C ILE A 151 -0.60 -2.30 11.01
N LEU A 152 0.43 -1.53 11.37
CA LEU A 152 1.24 -0.78 10.42
C LEU A 152 2.47 -1.62 10.09
N GLU A 153 2.48 -2.16 8.88
CA GLU A 153 3.55 -3.02 8.38
C GLU A 153 4.61 -2.18 7.62
N ILE A 154 5.88 -2.30 8.02
CA ILE A 154 7.00 -1.52 7.52
C ILE A 154 8.23 -2.41 7.28
N PRO A 155 9.19 -1.99 6.43
CA PRO A 155 10.36 -2.79 6.12
C PRO A 155 11.11 -3.22 7.38
N LYS A 156 11.57 -4.47 7.40
CA LYS A 156 12.28 -5.07 8.54
C LYS A 156 13.57 -4.36 8.89
N THR A 157 14.17 -3.64 7.94
CA THR A 157 15.33 -2.78 8.19
C THR A 157 15.10 -1.75 9.30
N ASN A 158 13.84 -1.38 9.58
CA ASN A 158 13.48 -0.46 10.66
C ASN A 158 13.58 -1.08 12.08
N GLU A 159 13.57 -2.41 12.19
CA GLU A 159 13.54 -3.13 13.49
C GLU A 159 14.75 -2.79 14.36
N ASN A 160 15.90 -2.55 13.74
CA ASN A 160 17.17 -2.30 14.42
C ASN A 160 17.50 -0.81 14.59
N LEU A 161 16.54 0.10 14.35
CA LEU A 161 16.77 1.52 14.55
C LEU A 161 16.97 1.84 16.05
N PRO A 162 17.97 2.67 16.41
CA PRO A 162 18.23 2.99 17.82
C PRO A 162 17.02 3.59 18.56
N ASN A 163 16.17 4.33 17.85
CA ASN A 163 14.98 4.99 18.39
C ASN A 163 13.67 4.27 18.04
N ILE A 164 13.71 2.98 17.69
CA ILE A 164 12.50 2.25 17.28
C ILE A 164 11.42 2.22 18.38
N LYS A 165 11.83 2.23 19.65
CA LYS A 165 10.91 2.28 20.80
C LYS A 165 10.04 3.54 20.81
N ASP A 166 10.58 4.68 20.39
CA ASP A 166 9.80 5.92 20.31
C ASP A 166 8.65 5.79 19.29
N PHE A 167 8.92 5.15 18.15
CA PHE A 167 7.93 4.88 17.11
C PHE A 167 6.87 3.87 17.59
N GLU A 168 7.28 2.80 18.26
CA GLU A 168 6.35 1.83 18.86
C GLU A 168 5.44 2.50 19.89
N ASP A 169 5.99 3.33 20.77
CA ASP A 169 5.22 3.99 21.83
C ASP A 169 4.25 5.04 21.27
N ILE A 170 4.61 5.73 20.20
CA ILE A 170 3.69 6.60 19.47
C ILE A 170 2.59 5.75 18.80
N ALA A 171 2.93 4.65 18.13
CA ALA A 171 1.94 3.78 17.47
C ALA A 171 0.91 3.22 18.47
N LYS A 172 1.35 2.82 19.66
CA LYS A 172 0.47 2.35 20.75
C LYS A 172 -0.58 3.39 21.15
N LYS A 173 -0.26 4.69 21.13
CA LYS A 173 -1.24 5.77 21.41
C LYS A 173 -2.40 5.80 20.41
N TYR A 174 -2.19 5.25 19.21
CA TYR A 174 -3.21 5.11 18.16
C TYR A 174 -3.83 3.71 18.13
N ASN A 175 -3.51 2.83 19.09
CA ASN A 175 -3.88 1.41 19.09
C ASN A 175 -3.41 0.68 17.81
N VAL A 176 -2.20 1.03 17.34
CA VAL A 176 -1.57 0.43 16.17
C VAL A 176 -0.31 -0.30 16.62
N THR A 177 -0.14 -1.54 16.15
CA THR A 177 1.08 -2.33 16.35
C THR A 177 1.97 -2.21 15.12
N LEU A 178 3.27 -2.01 15.32
CA LEU A 178 4.25 -2.06 14.23
C LEU A 178 4.61 -3.51 13.91
N ARG A 179 4.63 -3.84 12.63
CA ARG A 179 5.11 -5.13 12.13
C ARG A 179 6.23 -4.92 11.13
N PHE A 180 7.31 -5.69 11.30
CA PHE A 180 8.52 -5.63 10.49
C PHE A 180 8.56 -6.82 9.52
N THR A 181 8.47 -6.57 8.21
CA THR A 181 8.58 -7.64 7.20
C THR A 181 9.54 -7.28 6.06
N GLU A 182 10.03 -8.31 5.36
CA GLU A 182 11.01 -8.13 4.29
C GLU A 182 10.38 -7.48 3.05
N GLU A 183 11.13 -6.56 2.43
CA GLU A 183 10.74 -5.82 1.22
C GLU A 183 11.19 -6.44 -0.09
#